data_AF-A0A225EBD8-F1
#
_entry.id   AF-A0A225EBD8-F1
#
_cell.length_a   1.000
_cell.length_b   1.000
_cell.length_c   1.000
_cell.angle_alpha   90.00
_cell.angle_beta   90.00
_cell.angle_gamma   90.00
#
_symmetry.space_group_name_H-M   'P 1'
#
loop_
_entity.id
_entity.type
_entity.pdbx_description
1 polymer ?
#
loop_
_entity_poly.entity_id
_entity_poly.type
_entity_poly.pdbx_seq_one_letter_code
_entity_poly.pdbx_strand_id
1 'polypeptide(L)' 'MLPDTTGRWQDRHRDEKRQVLGWEFRTFVTAFVSLPCQVVTSGRRRILRVLSWNPHPAIFFRLVDRLRR' A
#
# COMPACT_ATOMS: atom_id res chain seq x y z
N MET A 1 -6.87 -0.34 -10.03
CA MET A 1 -5.71 0.55 -10.25
C MET A 1 -5.67 1.63 -9.18
N LEU A 2 -4.48 2.10 -8.78
CA LEU A 2 -4.34 3.24 -7.84
C LEU A 2 -5.14 4.46 -8.35
N PRO A 3 -5.92 5.13 -7.48
CA PRO A 3 -6.80 6.21 -7.90
C PRO A 3 -6.02 7.49 -8.16
N ASP A 4 -6.30 8.13 -9.30
CA ASP A 4 -5.94 9.54 -9.46
C ASP A 4 -6.88 10.33 -8.55
N THR A 5 -6.33 10.92 -7.50
CA THR A 5 -7.11 11.67 -6.51
C THR A 5 -7.18 13.12 -6.94
N THR A 6 -8.36 13.73 -6.90
CA THR A 6 -8.52 15.17 -7.15
C THR A 6 -8.08 15.98 -5.93
N GLY A 7 -7.34 17.07 -6.12
CA GLY A 7 -6.97 18.01 -5.05
C GLY A 7 -5.45 18.15 -4.83
N ARG A 8 -5.05 18.65 -3.65
CA ARG A 8 -3.66 19.04 -3.30
C ARG A 8 -2.59 17.98 -3.61
N TRP A 9 -2.94 16.69 -3.51
CA TRP A 9 -2.02 15.57 -3.69
C TRP A 9 -2.11 14.89 -5.06
N GLN A 10 -2.85 15.48 -6.01
CA GLN A 10 -3.15 14.87 -7.30
C GLN A 10 -1.89 14.50 -8.09
N ASP A 11 -0.96 15.45 -8.26
CA ASP A 11 0.26 15.22 -9.04
C ASP A 11 1.14 14.16 -8.38
N ARG A 12 1.35 14.27 -7.06
CA ARG A 12 2.06 13.26 -6.28
C ARG A 12 1.45 11.87 -6.45
N HIS A 13 0.13 11.75 -6.37
CA HIS A 13 -0.55 10.46 -6.48
C HIS A 13 -0.47 9.88 -7.89
N ARG A 14 -0.47 10.73 -8.93
CA ARG A 14 -0.28 10.32 -10.32
C ARG A 14 1.15 9.81 -10.54
N ASP A 15 2.14 10.46 -9.96
CA ASP A 15 3.55 10.03 -10.04
C ASP A 15 3.77 8.71 -9.29
N GLU A 16 3.23 8.59 -8.08
CA GLU A 16 3.25 7.35 -7.29
C GLU A 16 2.58 6.19 -8.05
N LYS A 17 1.45 6.44 -8.73
CA LYS A 17 0.77 5.46 -9.58
C LYS A 17 1.67 5.04 -10.75
N ARG A 18 2.28 6.00 -11.46
CA ARG A 18 3.19 5.72 -12.57
C ARG A 18 4.39 4.89 -12.11
N GLN A 19 4.96 5.21 -10.96
CA GLN A 19 6.06 4.48 -10.36
C GLN A 19 5.68 3.01 -10.09
N VAL A 20 4.55 2.77 -9.42
CA VAL A 20 4.10 1.39 -9.12
C VAL A 20 3.83 0.59 -10.39
N LEU A 21 3.24 1.21 -11.42
CA LEU A 21 2.97 0.53 -12.70
C LEU A 21 4.24 0.27 -13.51
N GLY A 22 5.30 1.03 -13.29
CA GLY A 22 6.61 0.83 -13.91
C GLY A 22 7.53 -0.13 -13.16
N TRP A 23 7.12 -0.63 -11.99
CA TRP A 23 7.93 -1.59 -11.25
C TRP A 23 8.01 -2.93 -11.95
N GLU A 24 9.19 -3.55 -11.84
CA GLU A 24 9.30 -4.99 -12.06
C GLU A 24 8.33 -5.73 -11.14
N PHE A 25 7.77 -6.83 -11.65
CA PHE A 25 6.82 -7.64 -10.89
C PHE A 25 7.40 -8.11 -9.55
N ARG A 26 8.69 -8.44 -9.50
CA ARG A 26 9.38 -8.80 -8.25
C ARG A 26 9.34 -7.66 -7.24
N THR A 27 9.69 -6.46 -7.66
CA THR A 27 9.63 -5.25 -6.82
C THR A 27 8.23 -5.01 -6.29
N PHE A 28 7.21 -5.17 -7.14
CA PHE A 28 5.81 -5.09 -6.72
C PHE A 28 5.46 -6.12 -5.64
N VAL A 29 5.82 -7.40 -5.85
CA VAL A 29 5.56 -8.48 -4.87
C VAL A 29 6.26 -8.18 -3.56
N THR A 30 7.54 -7.83 -3.61
CA THR A 30 8.34 -7.48 -2.44
C THR A 30 7.75 -6.28 -1.70
N ALA A 31 7.33 -5.23 -2.42
CA ALA A 31 6.81 -4.02 -1.80
C ALA A 31 5.39 -4.19 -1.23
N PHE A 32 4.48 -4.89 -1.91
CA PHE A 32 3.04 -4.87 -1.63
C PHE A 32 2.44 -6.22 -1.22
N VAL A 33 3.11 -7.36 -1.48
CA VAL A 33 2.55 -8.69 -1.22
C VAL A 33 3.29 -9.38 -0.07
N SER A 34 4.62 -9.43 -0.14
CA SER A 34 5.49 -10.05 0.87
C SER A 34 5.80 -9.10 2.03
N LEU A 35 4.81 -8.30 2.44
CA LEU A 35 4.94 -7.36 3.54
C LEU A 35 5.05 -8.11 4.88
N PRO A 36 6.11 -7.90 5.68
CA PRO A 36 6.17 -8.38 7.03
C PRO A 36 5.04 -7.72 7.82
N CYS A 37 4.23 -8.56 8.46
CA CYS A 37 3.18 -8.12 9.35
C CYS A 37 3.25 -8.88 10.67
N GLN A 38 2.87 -8.19 11.74
CA GLN A 38 2.73 -8.77 13.05
C GLN A 38 1.25 -9.08 13.29
N VAL A 39 0.96 -10.34 13.59
CA VAL A 39 -0.36 -10.77 14.05
C VAL A 39 -0.45 -10.50 15.54
N VAL A 40 -1.19 -9.46 15.92
CA VAL A 40 -1.42 -9.09 17.32
C VAL A 40 -2.82 -9.54 17.73
N THR A 41 -2.88 -10.23 18.87
CA THR A 41 -4.13 -10.71 19.46
C THR A 41 -4.44 -9.88 20.69
N SER A 42 -5.52 -9.11 20.66
CA SER A 42 -5.93 -8.28 21.79
C SER A 42 -7.42 -8.51 22.07
N GLY A 43 -7.72 -9.14 23.20
CA GLY A 43 -9.08 -9.56 23.55
C GLY A 43 -9.72 -10.42 22.46
N ARG A 44 -10.89 -9.99 21.95
CA ARG A 44 -11.61 -10.65 20.85
C ARG A 44 -11.24 -10.15 19.45
N ARG A 45 -10.19 -9.32 19.31
CA ARG A 45 -9.78 -8.74 18.04
C ARG A 45 -8.43 -9.29 17.56
N ARG A 46 -8.38 -9.68 16.27
CA ARG A 46 -7.13 -9.90 15.54
C ARG A 46 -6.74 -8.60 14.85
N ILE A 47 -5.52 -8.14 15.09
CA ILE A 47 -4.96 -6.94 14.48
C ILE A 47 -3.75 -7.37 13.64
N LEU A 48 -3.78 -7.06 12.35
CA LEU A 48 -2.65 -7.23 11.46
C LEU A 48 -1.90 -5.91 11.36
N ARG A 49 -0.72 -5.83 11.98
CA ARG A 49 0.13 -4.64 11.95
C ARG A 49 1.19 -4.80 10.86
N VAL A 50 1.10 -3.99 9.80
CA VAL A 50 2.13 -3.93 8.76
C VAL A 50 3.38 -3.29 9.36
N LEU A 51 4.53 -3.94 9.19
CA LEU A 51 5.83 -3.39 9.59
C LEU A 51 6.39 -2.59 8.41
N SER A 52 6.62 -1.29 8.59
CA SER A 52 7.04 -0.37 7.52
C SER A 52 8.53 -0.54 7.18
N TRP A 53 8.86 -1.63 6.50
CA TRP A 53 10.23 -1.95 6.07
C TRP A 53 10.59 -1.35 4.70
N ASN A 54 9.63 -0.74 4.01
CA ASN A 54 9.82 -0.08 2.72
C ASN A 54 9.19 1.33 2.75
N PRO A 55 9.56 2.24 1.83
CA PRO A 55 9.09 3.63 1.83
C PRO A 55 7.68 3.81 1.24
N HIS A 56 6.97 2.73 0.86
CA HIS A 56 5.70 2.80 0.14
C HIS A 56 4.42 2.43 0.93
N PRO A 57 4.36 2.50 2.29
CA PRO A 57 3.17 2.04 3.02
C PRO A 57 1.94 2.91 2.74
N ALA A 58 2.10 4.22 2.52
CA ALA A 58 0.99 5.11 2.19
C ALA A 58 0.34 4.77 0.83
N ILE A 59 1.16 4.40 -0.16
CA ILE A 59 0.67 3.98 -1.49
C ILE A 59 -0.06 2.64 -1.36
N PHE A 60 0.52 1.71 -0.60
CA PHE A 60 -0.08 0.41 -0.29
C PHE A 60 -1.46 0.55 0.36
N PHE A 61 -1.58 1.34 1.44
CA PHE A 61 -2.87 1.49 2.15
C PHE A 61 -3.93 2.16 1.27
N ARG A 62 -3.57 3.12 0.42
CA ARG A 62 -4.50 3.70 -0.56
C ARG A 62 -5.01 2.67 -1.57
N LEU A 63 -4.15 1.73 -2.00
CA LEU A 63 -4.56 0.62 -2.86
C LEU A 63 -5.53 -0.32 -2.12
N VAL A 64 -5.21 -0.70 -0.88
CA VAL A 64 -6.06 -1.57 -0.05
C VAL A 64 -7.44 -0.94 0.19
N ASP A 65 -7.50 0.35 0.51
CA ASP A 65 -8.77 1.07 0.70
C ASP A 65 -9.66 1.06 -0.54
N ARG A 66 -9.08 0.96 -1.74
CA ARG A 66 -9.83 0.78 -2.99
C ARG A 66 -10.27 -0.64 -3.23
N LEU A 67 -9.45 -1.64 -2.91
CA LEU A 67 -9.80 -3.06 -3.06
C LEU A 67 -10.86 -3.53 -2.05
N ARG A 68 -10.99 -2.82 -0.92
CA ARG A 68 -12.00 -3.08 0.10
C ARG A 68 -13.38 -2.49 -0.23
N ARG A 69 -13.47 -1.60 -1.21
CA ARG A 69 -14.73 -1.04 -1.71
C ARG A 69 -15.23 -1.89 -2.87
#